data_AF-A0AAN4QBS5-F1
#
_entry.id   AF-A0AAN4QBS5-F1
#
_cell.length_a   1.000
_cell.length_b   1.000
_cell.length_c   1.000
_cell.angle_alpha   90.00
_cell.angle_beta   90.00
_cell.angle_gamma   90.00
#
_symmetry.space_group_name_H-M   'P 1'
#
loop_
_entity.id
_entity.type
_entity.pdbx_description
1 polymer ?
#
loop_
_entity_poly.entity_id
_entity_poly.type
_entity_poly.pdbx_seq_one_letter_code
_entity_poly.pdbx_strand_id
1 'polypeptide(L)'
;MTSAVQASDEGRPTVTFRHMTVEYRRQKTLEFSSPIDTTVPESFGEAEARLLQHSRRVIEVGEFVSFHKANAEVSAEMFIVAGSSDYYNFIRFRDSGNLDLYKNKMFFKYGEAMHSTIRKQN
;
A
#
# COMPACT_ATOMS: atom_id res chain seq x y z
N MET A 1 -1.28 2.13 -15.28
CA MET A 1 -2.46 2.87 -14.80
C MET A 1 -3.64 1.93 -14.81
N THR A 2 -4.12 1.53 -13.63
CA THR A 2 -5.38 0.79 -13.53
C THR A 2 -6.50 1.81 -13.59
N SER A 3 -7.31 1.79 -14.64
CA SER A 3 -8.39 2.79 -14.80
C SER A 3 -9.54 2.47 -13.85
N ALA A 4 -10.02 3.49 -13.13
CA ALA A 4 -11.27 3.40 -12.38
C ALA A 4 -12.45 3.16 -13.34
N VAL A 5 -13.41 2.36 -12.93
CA VAL A 5 -14.59 1.95 -13.68
C VAL A 5 -15.84 2.15 -12.81
N GLN A 6 -16.97 2.46 -13.43
CA GLN A 6 -18.26 2.32 -12.77
C GLN A 6 -18.66 0.84 -12.79
N ALA A 7 -18.98 0.29 -11.63
CA ALA A 7 -19.44 -1.08 -11.47
C ALA A 7 -20.52 -1.17 -10.40
N SER A 8 -21.30 -2.26 -10.41
CA SER A 8 -22.19 -2.60 -9.32
C SER A 8 -21.39 -3.24 -8.19
N ASP A 9 -21.46 -2.67 -6.99
CA ASP A 9 -20.84 -3.15 -5.76
C ASP A 9 -21.95 -3.42 -4.73
N GLU A 10 -22.20 -4.69 -4.40
CA GLU A 10 -23.33 -5.14 -3.57
C GLU A 10 -24.68 -4.56 -4.03
N GLY A 11 -24.88 -4.42 -5.34
CA GLY A 11 -26.11 -3.89 -5.93
C GLY A 11 -26.18 -2.36 -6.05
N ARG A 12 -25.10 -1.63 -5.74
CA ARG A 12 -25.03 -0.16 -5.81
C ARG A 12 -24.05 0.32 -6.88
N PRO A 13 -24.34 1.40 -7.62
CA PRO A 13 -23.37 2.02 -8.52
C PRO A 13 -22.19 2.62 -7.76
N THR A 14 -20.98 2.14 -8.04
CA THR A 14 -19.74 2.50 -7.34
C THR A 14 -18.62 2.76 -8.35
N VAL A 15 -17.81 3.78 -8.11
CA VAL A 15 -16.57 4.00 -8.85
C VAL A 15 -15.46 3.19 -8.19
N THR A 16 -14.93 2.18 -8.88
CA THR A 16 -13.95 1.26 -8.31
C THR A 16 -12.84 0.92 -9.29
N PHE A 17 -11.75 0.33 -8.82
CA PHE A 17 -10.77 -0.30 -9.69
C PHE A 17 -11.16 -1.76 -9.93
N ARG A 18 -10.86 -2.31 -11.11
CA ARG A 18 -11.28 -3.68 -11.47
C ARG A 18 -10.87 -4.76 -10.46
N HIS A 19 -9.76 -4.58 -9.77
CA HIS A 19 -9.26 -5.53 -8.77
C HIS A 19 -9.80 -5.31 -7.35
N MET A 20 -10.47 -4.19 -7.07
CA MET A 20 -10.95 -3.82 -5.73
C MET A 20 -12.33 -4.42 -5.43
N THR A 21 -12.42 -5.75 -5.41
CA THR A 21 -13.64 -6.45 -4.95
C THR A 21 -13.91 -6.19 -3.46
N VAL A 22 -15.11 -6.54 -2.98
CA VAL A 22 -15.46 -6.44 -1.54
C VAL A 22 -14.49 -7.26 -0.69
N GLU A 23 -14.24 -8.51 -1.08
CA GLU A 23 -13.36 -9.45 -0.37
C GLU A 23 -11.93 -8.92 -0.33
N TYR A 24 -11.44 -8.41 -1.47
CA TYR A 24 -10.12 -7.79 -1.54
C TYR A 24 -10.01 -6.60 -0.60
N ARG A 25 -11.04 -5.72 -0.56
CA ARG A 25 -11.06 -4.56 0.33
C ARG A 25 -11.08 -4.96 1.81
N ARG A 26 -11.88 -5.96 2.19
CA ARG A 26 -11.92 -6.48 3.56
C ARG A 26 -10.57 -7.05 3.98
N GLN A 27 -9.98 -7.90 3.14
CA GLN A 27 -8.67 -8.49 3.40
C GLN A 27 -7.61 -7.41 3.57
N LYS A 28 -7.53 -6.45 2.64
CA LYS A 28 -6.52 -5.40 2.68
C LYS A 28 -6.69 -4.45 3.84
N THR A 29 -7.92 -4.15 4.26
CA THR A 29 -8.18 -3.34 5.46
C THR A 29 -7.56 -3.98 6.70
N LEU A 30 -7.71 -5.29 6.85
CA LEU A 30 -7.07 -6.05 7.94
C LEU A 30 -5.54 -6.02 7.80
N GLU A 31 -5.00 -6.28 6.62
CA GLU A 31 -3.55 -6.19 6.38
C GLU A 31 -2.99 -4.79 6.70
N PHE A 32 -3.74 -3.73 6.36
CA PHE A 32 -3.30 -2.36 6.53
C PHE A 32 -3.35 -1.86 7.98
N SER A 33 -4.14 -2.51 8.83
CA SER A 33 -4.19 -2.21 10.27
C SER A 33 -2.80 -2.35 10.91
N SER A 34 -2.06 -3.41 10.53
CA SER A 34 -0.68 -3.62 10.93
C SER A 34 0.28 -2.72 10.14
N PRO A 35 1.20 -1.98 10.80
CA PRO A 35 2.17 -1.16 10.09
C PRO A 35 3.18 -1.99 9.30
N ILE A 36 3.78 -1.36 8.29
CA ILE A 36 4.96 -1.91 7.61
C ILE A 36 6.08 -2.17 8.64
N ASP A 37 6.65 -3.38 8.60
CA ASP A 37 7.83 -3.74 9.39
C ASP A 37 9.07 -2.99 8.88
N THR A 38 9.81 -2.37 9.80
CA THR A 38 11.03 -1.62 9.47
C THR A 38 12.31 -2.40 9.74
N THR A 39 12.18 -3.68 10.09
CA THR A 39 13.31 -4.58 10.33
C THR A 39 13.87 -5.03 8.98
N VAL A 40 15.15 -4.77 8.77
CA VAL A 40 15.87 -5.16 7.55
C VAL A 40 16.41 -6.58 7.72
N PRO A 41 16.02 -7.54 6.86
CA PRO A 41 16.55 -8.91 6.88
C PRO A 41 18.08 -8.98 6.77
N GLU A 42 18.66 -10.13 7.09
CA GLU A 42 20.11 -10.39 6.96
C GLU A 42 20.56 -10.71 5.52
N SER A 43 19.63 -11.10 4.65
CA SER A 43 19.89 -11.26 3.22
C SER A 43 19.53 -9.99 2.47
N PHE A 44 20.44 -9.52 1.60
CA PHE A 44 20.17 -8.38 0.71
C PHE A 44 18.99 -8.65 -0.23
N GLY A 45 18.90 -9.85 -0.80
CA GLY A 45 17.81 -10.22 -1.71
C GLY A 45 16.45 -10.24 -1.02
N GLU A 46 16.39 -10.71 0.23
CA GLU A 46 15.17 -10.62 1.04
C GLU A 46 14.83 -9.17 1.37
N ALA A 47 15.84 -8.36 1.68
CA ALA A 47 15.65 -6.94 1.98
C ALA A 47 15.11 -6.17 0.77
N GLU A 48 15.57 -6.48 -0.44
CA GLU A 48 15.08 -5.91 -1.69
C GLU A 48 13.64 -6.37 -2.01
N ALA A 49 13.35 -7.67 -1.87
CA ALA A 49 11.99 -8.19 -2.05
C ALA A 49 11.00 -7.51 -1.10
N ARG A 50 11.39 -7.32 0.16
CA ARG A 50 10.58 -6.62 1.16
C ARG A 50 10.42 -5.12 0.85
N LEU A 51 11.45 -4.45 0.32
CA LEU A 51 11.34 -3.06 -0.17
C LEU A 51 10.27 -2.92 -1.27
N LEU A 52 10.25 -3.86 -2.23
CA LEU A 52 9.26 -3.88 -3.31
C LEU A 52 7.84 -4.10 -2.74
N GLN A 53 7.68 -5.00 -1.78
CA GLN A 53 6.40 -5.23 -1.11
C GLN A 53 5.90 -3.98 -0.38
N HIS A 54 6.77 -3.30 0.37
CA HIS A 54 6.43 -2.07 1.07
C HIS A 54 6.05 -0.94 0.10
N SER A 55 6.79 -0.80 -1.00
CA SER A 55 6.50 0.21 -2.04
C SER A 55 5.15 -0.06 -2.72
N ARG A 56 4.86 -1.32 -3.06
CA ARG A 56 3.56 -1.73 -3.60
C ARG A 56 2.43 -1.44 -2.62
N ARG A 57 2.62 -1.73 -1.34
CA ARG A 57 1.62 -1.47 -0.31
C ARG A 57 1.25 0.02 -0.21
N VAL A 58 2.22 0.94 -0.28
CA VAL A 58 1.93 2.38 -0.28
C VAL A 58 1.06 2.80 -1.47
N ILE A 59 1.27 2.18 -2.64
CA ILE A 59 0.43 2.39 -3.83
C ILE A 59 -0.98 1.86 -3.59
N GLU A 60 -1.11 0.62 -3.09
CA GLU A 60 -2.40 0.00 -2.80
C GLU A 60 -3.21 0.86 -1.80
N VAL A 61 -2.60 1.33 -0.70
CA VAL A 61 -3.29 2.24 0.23
C VAL A 61 -3.76 3.54 -0.46
N GLY A 62 -2.98 4.07 -1.42
CA GLY A 62 -3.37 5.22 -2.23
C GLY A 62 -4.59 4.98 -3.12
N GLU A 63 -4.77 3.76 -3.63
CA GLU A 63 -5.97 3.35 -4.37
C GLU A 63 -7.19 3.34 -3.44
N PHE A 64 -7.05 2.90 -2.18
CA PHE A 64 -8.13 2.95 -1.19
C PHE A 64 -8.54 4.39 -0.82
N VAL A 65 -7.57 5.30 -0.66
CA VAL A 65 -7.87 6.73 -0.49
C VAL A 65 -8.72 7.23 -1.66
N SER A 66 -8.33 6.89 -2.89
CA SER A 66 -9.04 7.32 -4.10
C SER A 66 -10.44 6.72 -4.19
N PHE A 67 -10.58 5.43 -3.90
CA PHE A 67 -11.85 4.72 -3.84
C PHE A 67 -12.81 5.37 -2.84
N HIS A 68 -12.39 5.60 -1.60
CA HIS A 68 -13.27 6.16 -0.57
C HIS A 68 -13.61 7.64 -0.80
N LYS A 69 -12.73 8.42 -1.46
CA LYS A 69 -13.06 9.78 -1.91
C LYS A 69 -14.11 9.79 -3.01
N ALA A 70 -14.00 8.90 -3.99
CA ALA A 70 -14.93 8.83 -5.11
C ALA A 70 -16.34 8.34 -4.71
N ASN A 71 -16.47 7.66 -3.57
CA ASN A 71 -17.73 7.07 -3.10
C ASN A 71 -18.20 7.63 -1.75
N ALA A 72 -17.73 8.81 -1.35
CA ALA A 72 -17.94 9.37 0.00
C ALA A 72 -19.41 9.60 0.37
N GLU A 73 -20.28 9.84 -0.60
CA GLU A 73 -21.72 10.12 -0.37
C GLU A 73 -22.59 8.85 -0.33
N VAL A 74 -22.07 7.68 -0.72
CA VAL A 74 -22.91 6.54 -1.15
C VAL A 74 -23.05 5.43 -0.09
N SER A 75 -22.22 5.38 0.98
CA SER A 75 -22.12 4.12 1.74
C SER A 75 -21.63 4.17 3.19
N ALA A 76 -22.45 4.67 4.12
CA ALA A 76 -22.19 4.54 5.56
C ALA A 76 -21.86 3.09 6.02
N GLU A 77 -22.45 2.07 5.38
CA GLU A 77 -22.15 0.65 5.66
C GLU A 77 -20.75 0.19 5.20
N MET A 78 -20.28 0.61 4.02
CA MET A 78 -18.92 0.28 3.57
C MET A 78 -17.86 1.06 4.36
N PHE A 79 -18.19 2.27 4.82
CA PHE A 79 -17.35 3.02 5.75
C PHE A 79 -17.07 2.24 7.04
N ILE A 80 -18.02 1.45 7.52
CA ILE A 80 -17.85 0.63 8.74
C ILE A 80 -16.94 -0.57 8.48
N VAL A 81 -16.98 -1.14 7.27
CA VAL A 81 -16.24 -2.37 6.91
C VAL A 81 -14.78 -2.09 6.50
N ALA A 82 -14.52 -0.92 5.91
CA ALA A 82 -13.22 -0.58 5.32
C ALA A 82 -12.57 0.69 5.94
N GLY A 83 -13.34 1.56 6.60
CA GLY A 83 -12.85 2.84 7.12
C GLY A 83 -12.99 3.98 6.10
N SER A 84 -12.83 5.22 6.58
CA SER A 84 -12.97 6.42 5.74
C SER A 84 -11.73 6.73 4.92
N SER A 85 -11.84 7.65 3.96
CA SER A 85 -10.65 8.10 3.23
C SER A 85 -9.59 8.69 4.17
N ASP A 86 -9.98 9.27 5.32
CA ASP A 86 -9.08 9.78 6.34
C ASP A 86 -8.33 8.67 7.07
N TYR A 87 -9.00 7.55 7.35
CA TYR A 87 -8.35 6.36 7.90
C TYR A 87 -7.23 5.86 6.98
N TYR A 88 -7.50 5.76 5.68
CA TYR A 88 -6.47 5.35 4.71
C TYR A 88 -5.41 6.44 4.45
N ASN A 89 -5.73 7.72 4.59
CA ASN A 89 -4.73 8.78 4.56
C ASN A 89 -3.75 8.67 5.73
N PHE A 90 -4.25 8.39 6.93
CA PHE A 90 -3.42 8.13 8.11
C PHE A 90 -2.49 6.93 7.88
N ILE A 91 -3.02 5.81 7.38
CA ILE A 91 -2.23 4.62 7.04
C ILE A 91 -1.16 4.96 6.00
N ARG A 92 -1.53 5.68 4.94
CA ARG A 92 -0.61 6.05 3.86
C ARG A 92 0.55 6.88 4.40
N PHE A 93 0.28 7.84 5.28
CA PHE A 93 1.30 8.67 5.92
C PHE A 93 2.24 7.84 6.79
N ARG A 94 1.68 7.02 7.68
CA ARG A 94 2.44 6.10 8.55
C ARG A 94 3.34 5.16 7.74
N ASP A 95 2.76 4.50 6.74
CA ASP A 95 3.47 3.48 5.95
C ASP A 95 4.52 4.11 5.02
N SER A 96 4.30 5.35 4.55
CA SER A 96 5.32 6.10 3.81
C SER A 96 6.52 6.45 4.71
N GLY A 97 6.27 6.91 5.94
CA GLY A 97 7.33 7.15 6.93
C GLY A 97 8.11 5.87 7.28
N ASN A 98 7.41 4.75 7.47
CA ASN A 98 8.06 3.46 7.72
C ASN A 98 8.87 2.96 6.53
N LEU A 99 8.38 3.16 5.30
CA LEU A 99 9.11 2.81 4.08
C LEU A 99 10.42 3.60 3.98
N ASP A 100 10.41 4.90 4.29
CA ASP A 100 11.63 5.71 4.27
C ASP A 100 12.60 5.31 5.38
N LEU A 101 12.10 4.99 6.58
CA LEU A 101 12.92 4.41 7.64
C LEU A 101 13.56 3.08 7.22
N TYR A 102 12.79 2.20 6.56
CA TYR A 102 13.28 0.93 6.06
C TYR A 102 14.39 1.13 5.01
N LYS A 103 14.18 2.02 4.03
CA LYS A 103 15.19 2.35 3.01
C LYS A 103 16.49 2.84 3.65
N ASN A 104 16.39 3.73 4.64
CA ASN A 104 17.56 4.25 5.35
C ASN A 104 18.31 3.13 6.08
N LYS A 105 17.60 2.28 6.83
CA LYS A 105 18.21 1.12 7.50
C LYS A 105 18.86 0.15 6.51
N MET A 106 18.21 -0.10 5.38
CA MET A 106 18.74 -0.97 4.33
C MET A 106 20.00 -0.38 3.71
N PHE A 107 20.03 0.93 3.45
CA PHE A 107 21.21 1.63 2.99
C PHE A 107 22.37 1.56 4.00
N PHE A 108 22.11 1.75 5.30
CA PHE A 108 23.16 1.61 6.32
C PHE A 108 23.70 0.17 6.41
N LYS A 109 22.84 -0.84 6.28
CA LYS A 109 23.24 -2.24 6.38
C LYS A 109 23.98 -2.76 5.14
N TYR A 110 23.56 -2.33 3.96
CA TYR A 110 24.03 -2.87 2.67
C TYR A 110 24.67 -1.83 1.76
N GLY A 111 25.04 -0.64 2.28
CA GLY A 111 25.55 0.47 1.47
C GLY A 111 26.69 0.06 0.53
N GLU A 112 27.65 -0.76 1.00
CA GLU A 112 28.73 -1.27 0.15
C GLU A 112 28.25 -2.24 -0.95
N ALA A 113 27.28 -3.11 -0.64
CA ALA A 113 26.69 -4.02 -1.62
C ALA A 113 25.87 -3.27 -2.67
N MET A 114 25.08 -2.26 -2.27
CA MET A 114 24.30 -1.42 -3.19
C MET A 114 25.21 -0.63 -4.15
N HIS A 115 26.35 -0.11 -3.67
CA HIS A 115 27.33 0.55 -4.53
C HIS A 115 28.02 -0.42 -5.51
N SER A 116 28.27 -1.66 -5.10
CA SER A 116 28.88 -2.70 -5.95
C SER A 116 27.97 -3.13 -7.11
N THR A 117 26.66 -3.26 -6.87
CA THR A 117 25.68 -3.63 -7.91
C THR A 117 25.53 -2.54 -8.97
N ILE A 118 25.50 -1.27 -8.58
CA ILE A 118 25.48 -0.12 -9.51
C ILE A 118 26.75 -0.10 -10.37
N ARG A 119 27.90 -0.42 -9.79
CA ARG A 119 29.19 -0.42 -10.50
C ARG A 119 29.36 -1.58 -11.49
N LYS A 120 28.57 -2.66 -11.38
CA LYS A 120 28.56 -3.81 -12.30
C LYS A 120 27.55 -3.68 -13.44
N GLN A 121 26.64 -2.71 -13.37
CA GLN A 121 25.64 -2.44 -14.41
C GLN A 121 26.07 -1.33 -15.40
N ASN A 122 27.19 -0.65 -15.11
CA ASN A 122 27.86 0.30 -16.00
C ASN A 122 29.14 -0.33 -16.56
#